data_AF-A0A9N7NBR0-F1
#
_entry.id   AF-A0A9N7NBR0-F1
#
_cell.length_a   1.000
_cell.length_b   1.000
_cell.length_c   1.000
_cell.angle_alpha   90.00
_cell.angle_beta   90.00
_cell.angle_gamma   90.00
#
_symmetry.space_group_name_H-M   'P 1'
#
loop_
_entity.id
_entity.type
_entity.pdbx_description
1 polymer ?
#
loop_
_entity_poly.entity_id
_entity_poly.type
_entity_poly.pdbx_seq_one_letter_code
_entity_poly.pdbx_strand_id
1 'polypeptide(L)' 'GCLGALDGTHIPVLVPLVDQPRYRNRKGELAVNILGVCDRNVNFIYVLCGWEGSAADCRVFRDAVSRPNGLRIPE' A
#
# COMPACT_ATOMS: atom_id res chain seq x y z
N GLY A 1 12.96 -4.09 -18.43
CA GLY A 1 12.03 -3.09 -17.92
C GLY A 1 12.47 -2.68 -16.53
N CYS A 2 12.27 -1.42 -16.15
CA CYS A 2 12.41 -0.98 -14.77
C CYS A 2 11.12 -0.30 -14.31
N LEU A 3 10.75 -0.55 -13.05
CA LEU A 3 9.71 0.21 -12.36
C LEU A 3 10.25 1.62 -12.08
N GLY A 4 9.40 2.65 -12.17
CA GLY A 4 9.80 4.03 -11.89
C GLY A 4 9.88 4.30 -10.39
N ALA A 5 8.81 4.04 -9.65
CA ALA A 5 8.73 4.22 -8.21
C ALA A 5 7.79 3.19 -7.58
N LEU A 6 8.08 2.81 -6.33
CA LEU A 6 7.24 1.95 -5.51
C LEU A 6 7.30 2.46 -4.07
N ASP A 7 6.14 2.79 -3.51
CA ASP A 7 6.07 3.32 -2.15
C ASP A 7 4.73 3.02 -1.46
N GLY A 8 4.78 2.93 -0.12
CA GLY A 8 3.60 2.83 0.74
C GLY A 8 3.13 4.22 1.14
N THR A 9 1.86 4.52 0.91
CA THR A 9 1.23 5.80 1.25
C THR A 9 0.11 5.58 2.25
N HIS A 10 0.13 6.35 3.35
CA HIS A 10 -0.90 6.33 4.36
C HIS A 10 -1.97 7.38 4.08
N ILE A 11 -3.21 6.95 3.86
CA ILE A 11 -4.36 7.85 3.72
C ILE A 11 -5.17 7.86 5.02
N PRO A 12 -5.46 9.03 5.62
CA PRO A 12 -6.27 9.12 6.83
C PRO A 12 -7.66 8.50 6.67
N VAL A 13 -8.11 7.76 7.69
CA VAL A 13 -9.44 7.14 7.71
C VAL A 13 -10.12 7.26 9.06
N LEU A 14 -11.46 7.23 9.03
CA LEU A 14 -12.29 7.07 10.21
C LEU A 14 -12.75 5.63 10.30
N VAL A 15 -12.47 4.98 11.42
CA VAL A 15 -12.87 3.59 11.70
C VAL A 15 -13.48 3.49 13.10
N PRO A 16 -14.35 2.50 13.36
CA PRO A 16 -14.89 2.23 14.69
C PRO A 16 -13.78 2.07 15.74
N LEU A 17 -14.07 2.42 17.00
CA LEU A 17 -13.10 2.36 18.11
C LEU A 17 -12.43 0.98 18.24
N VAL A 18 -13.18 -0.09 18.01
CA VAL A 18 -12.69 -1.48 18.05
C VAL A 18 -11.60 -1.75 17.00
N ASP A 19 -11.63 -1.06 15.86
CA ASP A 19 -10.70 -1.25 14.75
C ASP A 19 -9.51 -0.29 14.79
N GLN A 20 -9.61 0.83 15.53
CA GLN A 20 -8.56 1.85 15.61
C GLN A 20 -7.15 1.33 15.92
N PRO A 21 -6.94 0.33 16.80
CA PRO A 21 -5.60 -0.19 17.05
C PRO A 21 -4.92 -0.75 15.79
N ARG A 22 -5.72 -1.33 14.90
CA ARG A 22 -5.26 -1.96 13.64
C ARG A 22 -4.93 -0.92 12.58
N TYR A 23 -5.69 0.17 12.50
CA TYR A 23 -5.48 1.22 11.51
C TYR A 23 -4.50 2.30 11.98
N ARG A 24 -3.95 2.20 13.19
CA ARG A 24 -2.98 3.17 13.70
C ARG A 24 -1.61 2.99 13.06
N ASN A 25 -1.13 4.00 12.34
CA ASN A 25 0.21 4.01 11.77
C ASN A 25 1.29 4.30 12.84
N ARG A 26 2.57 4.25 12.44
CA ARG A 26 3.71 4.55 13.33
C ARG A 26 3.71 5.99 13.88
N LYS A 27 3.03 6.93 13.20
CA LYS A 27 2.87 8.33 13.63
C LYS A 27 1.70 8.51 14.61
N GLY A 28 0.98 7.44 14.92
CA GLY A 28 -0.17 7.48 15.82
C GLY A 28 -1.47 7.91 15.15
N GLU A 29 -1.48 8.11 13.83
CA GLU A 29 -2.65 8.52 13.05
C GLU A 29 -3.44 7.29 12.56
N LEU A 30 -4.75 7.43 12.41
CA LEU A 30 -5.59 6.38 11.81
C LEU A 30 -5.51 6.49 10.29
N ALA A 31 -4.99 5.46 9.64
CA ALA A 31 -4.78 5.44 8.20
C ALA A 31 -4.99 4.05 7.60
N VAL A 32 -5.24 4.01 6.29
CA VAL A 32 -5.03 2.82 5.46
C VAL A 32 -3.68 2.95 4.75
N ASN A 33 -2.95 1.85 4.64
CA ASN A 33 -1.75 1.77 3.82
C ASN A 33 -2.14 1.40 2.38
N ILE A 34 -1.63 2.16 1.42
CA ILE A 34 -1.83 1.95 -0.01
C ILE A 34 -0.45 1.82 -0.65
N LEU A 35 -0.22 0.71 -1.35
CA LEU A 35 0.99 0.55 -2.15
C LEU A 35 0.73 1.08 -3.56
N GLY A 36 1.45 2.12 -3.95
CA GLY A 36 1.44 2.67 -5.30
C GLY A 36 2.70 2.26 -6.06
N VAL A 37 2.55 1.92 -7.35
CA VAL A 37 3.67 1.67 -8.25
C VAL A 37 3.48 2.48 -9.52
N CYS A 38 4.53 3.20 -9.91
CA CYS A 38 4.56 4.02 -11.11
C CYS A 38 5.59 3.52 -12.12
N ASP A 39 5.32 3.76 -13.40
CA ASP A 39 6.33 3.65 -14.46
C ASP A 39 7.29 4.86 -14.44
N ARG A 40 8.27 4.86 -15.37
CA ARG A 40 9.22 5.97 -15.52
C ARG A 40 8.58 7.30 -15.93
N ASN A 41 7.37 7.26 -16.46
CA ASN A 41 6.62 8.44 -16.87
C ASN A 41 5.68 8.93 -15.75
N VAL A 42 5.82 8.39 -14.53
CA VAL A 42 5.01 8.74 -13.35
C VAL A 42 3.53 8.34 -13.53
N ASN A 43 3.23 7.41 -14.43
CA ASN A 43 1.90 6.83 -14.53
C ASN A 43 1.75 5.70 -13.51
N PHE A 44 0.67 5.70 -12.74
CA PHE A 44 0.33 4.57 -11.88
C PHE A 44 0.03 3.35 -12.74
N ILE A 45 0.83 2.31 -12.58
CA ILE A 45 0.65 1.01 -13.25
C ILE A 45 0.05 -0.03 -12.31
N TYR A 46 0.08 0.23 -11.00
CA TYR A 46 -0.53 -0.63 -10.00
C TYR A 46 -0.81 0.16 -8.72
N VAL A 47 -1.98 -0.10 -8.13
CA VAL A 47 -2.38 0.44 -6.82
C VAL A 47 -3.03 -0.68 -6.01
N LEU A 48 -2.52 -0.92 -4.81
CA LEU A 48 -3.09 -1.86 -3.85
C LEU A 48 -3.57 -1.12 -2.62
N CYS A 49 -4.90 -1.08 -2.46
CA CYS A 49 -5.56 -0.43 -1.33
C CYS A 49 -6.02 -1.45 -0.27
N GLY A 50 -6.38 -0.92 0.91
CA GLY A 50 -7.14 -1.67 1.92
C GLY A 50 -6.31 -2.34 3.00
N TRP A 51 -5.00 -2.11 3.01
CA TRP A 51 -4.15 -2.53 4.11
C TRP A 51 -4.30 -1.58 5.29
N GLU A 52 -4.10 -2.11 6.49
CA GLU A 52 -4.27 -1.35 7.71
C GLU A 52 -3.07 -0.43 7.93
N GLY A 53 -3.27 0.72 8.57
CA GLY A 53 -2.21 1.70 8.77
C GLY A 53 -1.01 1.17 9.55
N SER A 54 -1.20 0.12 10.37
CA SER A 54 -0.13 -0.56 11.10
C SER A 54 0.65 -1.57 10.25
N ALA A 55 0.19 -1.90 9.04
CA ALA A 55 0.82 -2.89 8.19
C ALA A 55 2.17 -2.38 7.66
N ALA A 56 3.21 -3.18 7.84
CA ALA A 56 4.54 -2.91 7.29
C ALA A 56 4.54 -3.02 5.77
N ASP A 57 5.25 -2.12 5.08
CA ASP A 57 5.27 -2.06 3.61
C ASP A 57 5.78 -3.36 2.98
N CYS A 58 6.69 -4.08 3.64
CA CYS A 58 7.14 -5.39 3.18
C CYS A 58 6.01 -6.43 3.12
N ARG A 59 5.04 -6.36 4.03
CA ARG A 59 3.88 -7.25 4.06
C ARG A 59 2.90 -6.87 2.94
N VAL A 60 2.66 -5.58 2.76
CA VAL A 60 1.80 -5.05 1.69
C VAL A 60 2.39 -5.38 0.32
N PHE A 61 3.70 -5.22 0.14
CA PHE A 61 4.42 -5.60 -1.07
C PHE A 61 4.34 -7.10 -1.35
N ARG A 62 4.55 -7.94 -0.32
CA ARG A 62 4.42 -9.40 -0.47
C ARG A 62 3.03 -9.80 -0.93
N ASP A 63 1.98 -9.19 -0.38
CA ASP A 63 0.61 -9.41 -0.84
C ASP A 63 0.45 -8.99 -2.30
N ALA A 64 0.94 -7.80 -2.65
CA ALA A 64 0.88 -7.28 -4.01
C ALA A 64 1.46 -8.25 -5.04
N VAL A 65 2.61 -8.87 -4.77
CA VAL A 65 3.24 -9.81 -5.72
C VAL A 65 2.63 -11.21 -5.71
N SER A 66 1.98 -11.62 -4.61
CA SER A 66 1.42 -12.96 -4.45
C SER A 66 -0.02 -13.12 -4.99
N ARG A 67 -0.71 -12.00 -5.23
CA ARG A 67 -2.09 -11.99 -5.71
C ARG A 67 -2.20 -12.54 -7.15
N PRO A 68 -3.33 -13.19 -7.51
CA PRO A 68 -3.57 -13.64 -8.89
C PRO A 68 -3.45 -12.50 -9.93
N ASN A 69 -4.03 -11.34 -9.59
CA ASN A 69 -3.94 -10.10 -10.36
C ASN A 69 -2.93 -9.13 -9.72
N GLY A 70 -1.87 -9.69 -9.14
CA GLY A 70 -0.85 -8.95 -8.41
C GLY A 70 0.05 -8.10 -9.29
N LEU A 71 0.91 -7.32 -8.64
CA LEU A 71 1.93 -6.51 -9.27
C LEU A 71 2.81 -7.38 -10.19
N ARG A 72 2.82 -7.06 -11.49
CA ARG A 72 3.72 -7.65 -12.49
C ARG A 72 4.78 -6.64 -12.85
N ILE A 73 6.04 -7.07 -12.79
CA ILE A 73 7.17 -6.25 -13.24
C ILE A 73 7.25 -6.43 -14.77
N PRO A 74 7.09 -5.37 -15.57
CA PRO A 74 7.26 -5.46 -17.02
C PRO A 74 8.72 -5.83 -17.34
N GLU A 75 8.91 -6.80 -18.24
CA GLU A 75 10.24 -7.25 -18.72
C GLU A 75 11.08 -6.16 -19.38
#